data_AF-A0A0G1C1K1-F1
#
_entry.id   AF-A0A0G1C1K1-F1
#
_cell.length_a   1.000
_cell.length_b   1.000
_cell.length_c   1.000
_cell.angle_alpha   90.00
_cell.angle_beta   90.00
_cell.angle_gamma   90.00
#
_symmetry.space_group_name_H-M   'P 1'
#
loop_
_entity.id
_entity.type
_entity.pdbx_description
1 polymer ?
#
loop_
_entity_poly.entity_id
_entity_poly.type
_entity_poly.pdbx_seq_one_letter_code
_entity_poly.pdbx_strand_id
1 'polypeptide(L)'
;MQKLGFEVTIFYYNPNIWPVEEYQARLMELKKYLAALPAVKIIEGDYENTKWLEAVRGLEKELERGKRCDICYKLRLERTARLAAELKYEYFGSSLSISPHKKAEKISQQGQTLAKKYGLEFLDRDWKKLGGFQAACQIAKERNFYRQNYCGCAFSVRTQKTNNKIQE
;
A
#
# COMPACT_ATOMS: atom_id res chain seq x y z
N MET A 1 -8.15 -13.57 3.71
CA MET A 1 -7.09 -14.06 4.62
C MET A 1 -7.67 -14.82 5.80
N GLN A 2 -8.50 -14.22 6.67
CA GLN A 2 -9.13 -14.96 7.78
C GLN A 2 -9.93 -16.20 7.33
N LYS A 3 -10.70 -16.08 6.23
CA LYS A 3 -11.39 -17.24 5.60
C LYS A 3 -10.46 -18.36 5.10
N LEU A 4 -9.17 -18.09 4.99
CA LEU A 4 -8.13 -19.06 4.59
C LEU A 4 -7.37 -19.60 5.82
N GLY A 5 -7.81 -19.29 7.04
CA GLY A 5 -7.21 -19.79 8.29
C GLY A 5 -6.08 -18.93 8.87
N PHE A 6 -5.79 -17.75 8.30
CA PHE A 6 -4.72 -16.88 8.82
C PHE A 6 -5.19 -16.02 10.01
N GLU A 7 -4.35 -15.94 11.05
CA GLU A 7 -4.37 -14.80 11.98
C GLU A 7 -3.78 -13.57 11.26
N VAL A 8 -4.52 -12.45 11.23
CA VAL A 8 -4.17 -11.31 10.39
C VAL A 8 -3.78 -10.12 11.25
N THR A 9 -2.61 -9.56 10.96
CA THR A 9 -2.19 -8.25 11.46
C THR A 9 -1.94 -7.32 10.28
N ILE A 10 -2.54 -6.14 10.32
CA ILE A 10 -2.35 -5.10 9.31
C ILE A 10 -1.25 -4.17 9.77
N PHE A 11 -0.19 -4.08 8.97
CA PHE A 11 0.84 -3.06 9.15
C PHE A 11 0.54 -1.86 8.26
N TYR A 12 0.19 -0.72 8.86
CA TYR A 12 -0.08 0.52 8.15
C TYR A 12 1.21 1.34 7.99
N TYR A 13 1.87 1.17 6.84
CA TYR A 13 3.09 1.91 6.50
C TYR A 13 3.02 2.47 5.08
N ASN A 14 2.72 3.76 5.01
CA ASN A 14 2.51 4.50 3.77
C ASN A 14 3.27 5.84 3.81
N PRO A 15 4.60 5.84 3.95
CA PRO A 15 5.40 7.07 4.10
C PRO A 15 5.29 7.98 2.88
N ASN A 16 4.90 7.42 1.72
CA ASN A 16 4.69 8.15 0.50
C ASN A 16 3.45 9.05 0.52
N ILE A 17 2.51 8.88 1.45
CA ILE A 17 1.26 9.65 1.44
C ILE A 17 1.58 11.10 1.82
N TRP A 18 1.04 12.04 1.06
CA TRP A 18 1.25 13.46 1.22
C TRP A 18 -0.02 14.21 0.80
N PRO A 19 -0.48 15.19 1.58
CA PRO A 19 0.15 15.70 2.80
C PRO A 19 -0.11 14.81 4.03
N VAL A 20 0.41 15.18 5.20
CA VAL A 20 0.29 14.36 6.42
C VAL A 20 -1.17 14.17 6.84
N GLU A 21 -2.03 15.13 6.55
CA GLU A 21 -3.47 15.07 6.81
C GLU A 21 -4.14 13.94 6.03
N GLU A 22 -3.68 13.69 4.80
CA GLU A 22 -4.15 12.55 3.99
C GLU A 22 -3.73 11.22 4.64
N TYR A 23 -2.50 11.14 5.16
CA TYR A 23 -2.02 9.94 5.85
C TYR A 23 -2.90 9.65 7.07
N GLN A 24 -3.17 10.68 7.88
CA GLN A 24 -4.01 10.56 9.07
C GLN A 24 -5.46 10.20 8.71
N ALA A 25 -6.04 10.85 7.70
CA ALA A 25 -7.39 10.54 7.24
C ALA A 25 -7.54 9.07 6.82
N ARG A 26 -6.60 8.55 6.02
CA ARG A 26 -6.62 7.14 5.59
C ARG A 26 -6.36 6.16 6.73
N LEU A 27 -5.53 6.53 7.71
CA LEU A 27 -5.29 5.72 8.90
C LEU A 27 -6.53 5.66 9.80
N MET A 28 -7.18 6.79 10.05
CA MET A 28 -8.42 6.87 10.84
C MET A 28 -9.54 6.06 10.19
N GLU A 29 -9.65 6.14 8.87
CA GLU A 29 -10.63 5.35 8.12
C GLU A 29 -10.38 3.83 8.25
N LEU A 30 -9.12 3.41 8.16
CA LEU A 30 -8.74 2.02 8.42
C LEU A 30 -9.09 1.61 9.86
N LYS A 31 -8.75 2.42 10.87
CA LYS A 31 -9.08 2.13 12.28
C LYS A 31 -10.58 1.98 12.48
N LYS A 32 -11.39 2.87 11.91
CA LYS A 32 -12.85 2.81 11.95
C LYS A 32 -13.37 1.49 11.35
N TYR A 33 -12.80 1.04 10.23
CA TYR A 33 -13.18 -0.24 9.65
C TYR A 33 -12.80 -1.43 10.52
N LEU A 34 -11.59 -1.41 11.09
CA LEU A 34 -11.10 -2.49 11.94
C LEU A 34 -11.80 -2.57 13.30
N ALA A 35 -12.44 -1.50 13.77
CA ALA A 35 -13.30 -1.55 14.96
C ALA A 35 -14.45 -2.56 14.82
N ALA A 36 -14.89 -2.86 13.60
CA ALA A 36 -15.89 -3.91 13.31
C ALA A 36 -15.29 -5.30 13.13
N LEU A 37 -13.96 -5.45 13.22
CA LEU A 37 -13.19 -6.69 12.98
C LEU A 37 -12.20 -6.95 14.13
N PRO A 38 -12.68 -7.29 15.34
CA PRO A 38 -11.83 -7.36 16.54
C PRO A 38 -10.71 -8.40 16.47
N ALA A 39 -10.85 -9.40 15.59
CA ALA A 39 -9.83 -10.42 15.36
C ALA A 39 -8.65 -9.96 14.48
N VAL A 40 -8.69 -8.73 13.94
CA VAL A 40 -7.63 -8.16 13.10
C VAL A 40 -6.87 -7.11 13.90
N LYS A 41 -5.58 -7.36 14.16
CA LYS A 41 -4.70 -6.40 14.82
C LYS A 41 -4.20 -5.35 13.83
N ILE A 42 -3.90 -4.16 14.31
CA ILE A 42 -3.24 -3.09 13.53
C ILE A 42 -1.93 -2.70 14.21
N ILE A 43 -0.88 -2.56 13.41
CA ILE A 43 0.38 -1.94 13.80
C ILE A 43 0.58 -0.71 12.93
N GLU A 44 0.78 0.44 13.56
CA GLU A 44 1.06 1.70 12.89
C GLU A 44 2.57 1.84 12.68
N GLY A 45 2.98 2.04 11.43
CA GLY A 45 4.37 2.35 11.11
C GLY A 45 4.59 3.86 11.10
N ASP A 46 5.79 4.28 11.50
CA ASP A 46 6.19 5.69 11.52
C ASP A 46 5.96 6.37 10.16
N TYR A 47 5.51 7.63 10.19
CA TYR A 47 5.36 8.44 9.00
C TYR A 47 6.72 8.97 8.51
N GLU A 48 7.50 8.10 7.86
CA GLU A 48 8.86 8.38 7.38
C GLU A 48 8.87 9.08 5.99
N ASN A 49 8.14 10.19 5.82
CA ASN A 49 8.04 10.85 4.50
C ASN A 49 9.38 11.34 3.96
N THR A 50 10.24 11.90 4.83
CA THR A 50 11.60 12.35 4.44
C THR A 50 12.42 11.20 3.87
N LYS A 51 12.42 10.03 4.51
CA LYS A 51 13.11 8.83 4.03
C LYS A 51 12.56 8.36 2.68
N TRP A 52 11.25 8.47 2.47
CA TRP A 52 10.66 8.16 1.18
C TRP A 52 11.10 9.16 0.10
N LEU A 53 11.11 10.46 0.39
CA LEU A 53 11.59 11.51 -0.52
C LEU A 53 13.06 11.30 -0.91
N GLU A 54 13.91 10.93 0.05
CA GLU A 54 15.30 10.57 -0.19
C GLU A 54 15.44 9.35 -1.11
N ALA A 55 14.65 8.30 -0.85
CA ALA A 55 14.69 7.08 -1.65
C ALA A 55 14.29 7.31 -3.11
N VAL A 56 13.44 8.31 -3.40
CA VAL A 56 12.96 8.62 -4.76
C VAL A 56 13.63 9.85 -5.37
N ARG A 57 14.68 10.38 -4.74
CA ARG A 57 15.42 11.54 -5.23
C ARG A 57 15.95 11.30 -6.65
N GLY A 58 15.78 12.28 -7.53
CA GLY A 58 16.12 12.19 -8.96
C GLY A 58 15.07 11.51 -9.83
N LEU A 59 13.99 10.98 -9.25
CA LEU A 59 12.84 10.36 -9.95
C LEU A 59 11.55 11.17 -9.77
N GLU A 60 11.64 12.44 -9.42
CA GLU A 60 10.50 13.32 -9.16
C GLU A 60 9.63 13.50 -10.40
N LYS A 61 10.27 13.51 -11.59
CA LYS A 61 9.63 13.67 -12.90
C LYS A 61 9.11 12.36 -13.51
N GLU A 62 9.41 11.21 -12.90
CA GLU A 62 8.88 9.93 -13.39
C GLU A 62 7.34 9.92 -13.36
N LEU A 63 6.73 9.35 -14.40
CA LEU A 63 5.29 9.16 -14.44
C LEU A 63 4.83 8.14 -13.38
N GLU A 64 3.56 8.17 -13.01
CA GLU A 64 3.00 7.08 -12.21
C GLU A 64 3.18 5.75 -12.96
N ARG A 65 3.47 4.68 -12.21
CA ARG A 65 3.90 3.36 -12.72
C ARG A 65 5.32 3.35 -13.30
N GLY A 66 6.05 4.47 -13.29
CA GLY A 66 7.48 4.55 -13.60
C GLY A 66 8.38 4.04 -12.47
N LYS A 67 9.69 4.30 -12.59
CA LYS A 67 10.73 3.79 -11.67
C LYS A 67 10.51 4.24 -10.22
N ARG A 68 9.96 5.44 -10.01
CA ARG A 68 9.59 5.95 -8.68
C ARG A 68 8.64 5.00 -7.95
N CYS A 69 7.65 4.47 -8.65
CA CYS A 69 6.67 3.57 -8.05
C CYS A 69 7.31 2.24 -7.63
N ASP A 70 8.27 1.72 -8.40
CA ASP A 70 8.99 0.50 -8.07
C ASP A 70 9.80 0.65 -6.77
N ILE A 71 10.43 1.81 -6.56
CA ILE A 71 11.11 2.13 -5.29
C ILE A 71 10.10 2.24 -4.14
N CYS A 72 8.97 2.92 -4.37
CA CYS A 72 7.92 3.07 -3.38
C CYS A 72 7.38 1.71 -2.89
N TYR A 73 7.12 0.78 -3.80
CA TYR A 73 6.69 -0.57 -3.45
C TYR A 73 7.75 -1.32 -2.65
N LYS A 74 9.00 -1.29 -3.12
CA LYS A 74 10.12 -1.96 -2.45
C LYS A 74 10.29 -1.47 -1.01
N LEU A 75 10.33 -0.14 -0.81
CA LEU A 75 10.51 0.46 0.51
C LEU A 75 9.42 0.01 1.50
N ARG A 76 8.17 -0.05 1.03
CA ARG A 76 7.04 -0.47 1.86
C ARG A 76 7.07 -1.96 2.14
N LEU A 77 7.29 -2.79 1.12
CA LEU A 77 7.37 -4.25 1.26
C LEU A 77 8.55 -4.66 2.16
N GLU A 78 9.68 -3.99 2.03
CA GLU A 78 10.88 -4.29 2.82
C GLU A 78 10.67 -3.95 4.30
N ARG A 79 10.00 -2.83 4.61
CA ARG A 79 9.64 -2.52 6.00
C ARG A 79 8.66 -3.54 6.57
N THR A 80 7.67 -3.98 5.78
CA THR A 80 6.73 -5.03 6.18
C THR A 80 7.43 -6.36 6.43
N ALA A 81 8.28 -6.81 5.50
CA ALA A 81 9.01 -8.07 5.63
C ALA A 81 9.94 -8.07 6.85
N ARG A 82 10.66 -6.96 7.08
CA ARG A 82 11.49 -6.80 8.27
C ARG A 82 10.68 -6.92 9.56
N LEU A 83 9.57 -6.19 9.67
CA LEU A 83 8.71 -6.24 10.85
C LEU A 83 8.11 -7.63 11.06
N ALA A 84 7.67 -8.29 9.98
CA ALA A 84 7.13 -9.65 10.02
C ALA A 84 8.16 -10.64 10.59
N ALA A 85 9.43 -10.56 10.16
CA ALA A 85 10.51 -11.37 10.70
C ALA A 85 10.82 -11.05 12.16
N GLU A 86 10.89 -9.76 12.53
CA GLU A 86 11.10 -9.30 13.93
C GLU A 86 10.01 -9.84 14.87
N LEU A 87 8.77 -9.91 14.39
CA LEU A 87 7.61 -10.43 15.13
C LEU A 87 7.36 -11.93 14.92
N LYS A 88 8.25 -12.63 14.20
CA LYS A 88 8.18 -14.08 13.93
C LYS A 88 6.91 -14.54 13.21
N TYR A 89 6.36 -13.72 12.32
CA TYR A 89 5.37 -14.19 11.36
C TYR A 89 6.02 -15.11 10.33
N GLU A 90 5.28 -16.07 9.81
CA GLU A 90 5.73 -16.95 8.71
C GLU A 90 5.46 -16.31 7.34
N TYR A 91 4.39 -15.49 7.25
CA TYR A 91 3.88 -14.93 6.01
C TYR A 91 3.81 -13.40 6.06
N PHE A 92 4.06 -12.76 4.92
CA PHE A 92 3.70 -11.35 4.71
C PHE A 92 3.07 -11.14 3.34
N GLY A 93 2.32 -10.06 3.18
CA GLY A 93 1.64 -9.74 1.94
C GLY A 93 1.37 -8.24 1.81
N SER A 94 0.70 -7.85 0.73
CA SER A 94 0.34 -6.46 0.50
C SER A 94 -1.00 -6.31 -0.18
N SER A 95 -1.75 -5.26 0.19
CA SER A 95 -2.95 -4.81 -0.51
C SER A 95 -2.63 -4.02 -1.79
N LEU A 96 -1.35 -3.71 -2.05
CA LEU A 96 -0.93 -2.94 -3.23
C LEU A 96 -1.39 -3.58 -4.56
N SER A 97 -1.48 -4.92 -4.64
CA SER A 97 -1.93 -5.64 -5.85
C SER A 97 -3.46 -5.58 -6.09
N ILE A 98 -4.25 -5.01 -5.17
CA ILE A 98 -5.69 -4.78 -5.40
C ILE A 98 -5.91 -3.70 -6.46
N SER A 99 -5.03 -2.69 -6.53
CA SER A 99 -5.25 -1.54 -7.39
C SER A 99 -4.89 -1.84 -8.86
N PRO A 100 -5.78 -1.52 -9.82
CA PRO A 100 -5.51 -1.72 -11.24
C PRO A 100 -4.37 -0.84 -11.77
N HIS A 101 -4.01 0.21 -11.02
CA HIS A 101 -2.94 1.14 -11.37
C HIS A 101 -1.56 0.71 -10.87
N LYS A 102 -1.45 -0.45 -10.20
CA LYS A 102 -0.19 -0.96 -9.63
C LYS A 102 0.33 -2.14 -10.46
N LYS A 103 1.66 -2.24 -10.54
CA LYS A 103 2.34 -3.31 -11.28
C LYS A 103 2.39 -4.56 -10.39
N ALA A 104 1.37 -5.40 -10.46
CA ALA A 104 1.27 -6.62 -9.64
C ALA A 104 2.51 -7.52 -9.79
N GLU A 105 2.99 -7.71 -11.02
CA GLU A 105 4.23 -8.47 -11.31
C GLU A 105 5.45 -7.89 -10.58
N LYS A 106 5.56 -6.56 -10.49
CA LYS A 106 6.68 -5.92 -9.79
C LYS A 106 6.60 -6.11 -8.29
N ILE A 107 5.38 -6.01 -7.74
CA ILE A 107 5.11 -6.25 -6.31
C ILE A 107 5.41 -7.72 -5.97
N SER A 108 4.98 -8.66 -6.81
CA SER A 108 5.27 -10.09 -6.72
C SER A 108 6.78 -10.34 -6.70
N GLN A 109 7.51 -9.88 -7.72
CA GLN A 109 8.96 -10.03 -7.81
C GLN A 109 9.69 -9.51 -6.56
N GLN A 110 9.34 -8.29 -6.11
CA GLN A 110 9.94 -7.68 -4.93
C GLN A 110 9.57 -8.44 -3.66
N GLY A 111 8.31 -8.83 -3.50
CA GLY A 111 7.83 -9.62 -2.37
C GLY A 111 8.57 -10.94 -2.24
N GLN A 112 8.67 -11.72 -3.32
CA GLN A 112 9.42 -12.98 -3.34
C GLN A 112 10.91 -12.80 -2.99
N THR A 113 11.54 -11.75 -3.51
CA THR A 113 12.94 -11.42 -3.19
C THR A 113 13.11 -11.13 -1.70
N LEU A 114 12.21 -10.35 -1.12
CA LEU A 114 12.24 -9.99 0.30
C LEU A 114 11.89 -11.18 1.20
N ALA A 115 10.99 -12.06 0.77
CA ALA A 115 10.68 -13.32 1.45
C ALA A 115 11.96 -14.15 1.67
N LYS A 116 12.74 -14.36 0.60
CA LYS A 116 14.03 -15.06 0.69
C LYS A 116 15.02 -14.35 1.60
N LYS A 117 15.10 -13.02 1.53
CA LYS A 117 16.01 -12.21 2.35
C LYS A 117 15.71 -12.31 3.86
N TYR A 118 14.44 -12.35 4.23
CA TYR A 118 13.99 -12.29 5.63
C TYR A 118 13.55 -13.65 6.19
N GLY A 119 13.63 -14.73 5.41
CA GLY A 119 13.20 -16.07 5.84
C GLY A 119 11.68 -16.18 6.02
N LEU A 120 10.92 -15.56 5.12
CA LEU A 120 9.46 -15.50 5.14
C LEU A 120 8.87 -16.05 3.85
N GLU A 121 7.56 -16.33 3.86
CA GLU A 121 6.77 -16.58 2.65
C GLU A 121 6.00 -15.33 2.23
N PHE A 122 6.10 -14.97 0.94
CA PHE A 122 5.32 -13.87 0.39
C PHE A 122 3.97 -14.40 -0.12
N LEU A 123 2.88 -13.85 0.41
CA LEU A 123 1.52 -14.14 -0.05
C LEU A 123 1.26 -13.46 -1.39
N ASP A 124 1.82 -14.07 -2.43
CA ASP A 124 1.77 -13.60 -3.80
C ASP A 124 0.40 -13.83 -4.42
N ARG A 125 -0.53 -12.95 -4.07
CA ARG A 125 -1.88 -12.95 -4.63
C ARG A 125 -2.11 -11.70 -5.45
N ASP A 126 -2.39 -11.91 -6.73
CA ASP A 126 -2.95 -10.88 -7.60
C ASP A 126 -4.44 -10.70 -7.25
N TRP A 127 -4.70 -9.89 -6.22
CA TRP A 127 -6.06 -9.63 -5.75
C TRP A 127 -6.96 -9.05 -6.84
N LYS A 128 -6.39 -8.37 -7.85
CA LYS A 128 -7.16 -7.87 -9.00
C LYS A 128 -7.82 -9.02 -9.76
N LYS A 129 -7.08 -10.10 -10.03
CA LYS A 129 -7.60 -11.29 -10.74
C LYS A 129 -8.63 -12.07 -9.92
N LEU A 130 -8.63 -11.89 -8.60
CA LEU A 130 -9.59 -12.52 -7.68
C LEU A 130 -10.82 -11.65 -7.40
N GLY A 131 -11.10 -10.63 -8.23
CA GLY A 131 -12.24 -9.72 -8.04
C GLY A 131 -12.07 -8.75 -6.87
N GLY A 132 -10.88 -8.65 -6.28
CA GLY A 132 -10.60 -7.85 -5.08
C GLY A 132 -10.84 -6.36 -5.29
N PHE A 133 -10.62 -5.83 -6.50
CA PHE A 133 -10.94 -4.43 -6.80
C PHE A 133 -12.45 -4.16 -6.77
N GLN A 134 -13.26 -5.04 -7.37
CA GLN A 134 -14.72 -4.91 -7.37
C GLN A 134 -15.27 -5.05 -5.95
N ALA A 135 -14.78 -6.04 -5.19
CA ALA A 135 -15.16 -6.22 -3.80
C ALA A 135 -14.79 -4.99 -2.95
N ALA A 136 -13.59 -4.42 -3.14
CA ALA A 136 -13.18 -3.20 -2.45
C ALA A 136 -14.09 -2.00 -2.80
N CYS A 137 -14.47 -1.84 -4.07
CA CYS A 137 -15.40 -0.79 -4.50
C CYS A 137 -16.79 -0.96 -3.90
N GLN A 138 -17.29 -2.19 -3.82
CA GLN A 138 -18.58 -2.50 -3.21
C GLN A 138 -18.57 -2.19 -1.71
N ILE A 139 -17.57 -2.69 -0.98
CA ILE A 139 -17.38 -2.39 0.45
C ILE A 139 -17.25 -0.88 0.67
N ALA A 140 -16.51 -0.20 -0.22
CA ALA A 140 -16.35 1.25 -0.16
C ALA A 140 -17.69 2.00 -0.22
N LYS A 141 -18.57 1.58 -1.13
CA LYS A 141 -19.91 2.16 -1.30
C LYS A 141 -20.82 1.83 -0.11
N GLU A 142 -20.87 0.58 0.30
CA GLU A 142 -21.75 0.11 1.39
C GLU A 142 -21.41 0.74 2.74
N ARG A 143 -20.12 1.02 3.00
CA ARG A 143 -19.65 1.57 4.27
C ARG A 143 -19.38 3.08 4.22
N ASN A 144 -19.68 3.72 3.09
CA ASN A 144 -19.37 5.13 2.83
C ASN A 144 -17.91 5.48 3.16
N PHE A 145 -16.98 4.65 2.67
CA PHE A 145 -15.55 4.81 2.91
C PHE A 145 -15.03 6.10 2.30
N TYR A 146 -14.10 6.75 3.00
CA TYR A 146 -13.27 7.78 2.38
C TYR A 146 -12.60 7.24 1.10
N ARG A 147 -12.82 7.93 -0.03
CA ARG A 147 -12.22 7.57 -1.34
C ARG A 147 -11.20 8.60 -1.77
N GLN A 148 -9.95 8.16 -1.78
CA GLN A 148 -8.85 8.92 -2.37
C GLN A 148 -9.01 9.09 -3.89
N ASN A 149 -8.70 10.27 -4.41
CA ASN A 149 -8.74 10.59 -5.85
C ASN A 149 -7.36 10.50 -6.52
N TYR A 150 -6.29 10.15 -5.81
CA TYR A 150 -4.92 10.05 -6.30
C TYR A 150 -4.14 8.93 -5.59
N CYS A 151 -2.95 8.59 -6.10
CA CYS A 151 -2.10 7.56 -5.52
C CYS A 151 -1.73 7.84 -4.05
N GLY A 152 -1.66 9.11 -3.66
CA GLY A 152 -1.28 9.56 -2.33
C GLY A 152 0.06 10.28 -2.29
N CYS A 153 0.96 10.14 -3.29
CA CYS A 153 2.26 10.80 -3.23
C CYS A 153 2.27 12.21 -3.78
N ALA A 154 3.14 13.07 -3.23
CA ALA A 154 3.27 14.48 -3.63
C ALA A 154 3.44 14.69 -5.15
N PHE A 155 4.10 13.75 -5.83
CA PHE A 155 4.30 13.82 -7.28
C PHE A 155 3.07 13.38 -8.08
N SER A 156 2.21 12.51 -7.53
CA SER A 156 0.94 12.14 -8.18
C SER A 156 -0.09 13.26 -8.13
N VAL A 157 -0.04 14.15 -7.12
CA VAL A 157 -0.87 15.37 -7.05
C VAL A 157 -0.52 16.34 -8.18
N ARG A 158 0.78 16.49 -8.50
CA ARG A 158 1.25 17.39 -9.56
C ARG A 158 0.74 16.97 -10.93
N THR A 159 0.75 15.67 -11.24
CA THR A 159 0.28 15.15 -12.54
C THR A 159 -1.23 15.39 -12.75
N GLN A 160 -2.06 15.35 -11.71
CA GLN A 160 -3.49 15.67 -11.83
C GLN A 160 -3.73 17.15 -12.19
N LYS A 161 -2.99 18.07 -11.56
CA LYS A 161 -3.10 19.50 -11.87
C LYS A 161 -2.63 19.84 -13.29
N THR A 162 -1.61 19.14 -13.81
CA THR A 162 -1.14 19.35 -15.19
C THR A 162 -2.11 18.79 -16.23
N ASN A 163 -2.72 17.63 -15.98
CA ASN A 163 -3.69 17.04 -16.91
C ASN A 163 -4.99 17.85 -16.99
N ASN A 164 -5.46 18.44 -15.88
CA ASN A 164 -6.64 19.31 -15.91
C ASN A 164 -6.41 20.62 -16.68
N LYS A 165 -5.16 21.11 -16.77
CA LYS A 165 -4.81 22.32 -17.54
C LYS A 165 -4.68 22.10 -19.05
N ILE A 166 -4.69 20.86 -19.53
CA ILE A 166 -4.63 20.52 -20.97
C ILE A 166 -6.04 20.25 -21.52
N GLN A 167 -7.05 20.19 -20.65
CA GLN A 167 -8.46 19.97 -21.01
C GLN A 167 -9.34 21.23 -20.88
N GLU A 168 -8.73 22.38 -20.56
CA GLU A 168 -9.33 23.72 -20.65
C GLU A 168 -8.68 24.49 -21.81
#